data_AF-A0A2N6DTI5-F1
#
_entry.id   AF-A0A2N6DTI5-F1
#
_cell.length_a   1.000
_cell.length_b   1.000
_cell.length_c   1.000
_cell.angle_alpha   90.00
_cell.angle_beta   90.00
_cell.angle_gamma   90.00
#
_symmetry.space_group_name_H-M   'P 1'
#
loop_
_entity.id
_entity.type
_entity.pdbx_description
1 polymer ?
#
loop_
_entity_poly.entity_id
_entity_poly.type
_entity_poly.pdbx_seq_one_letter_code
_entity_poly.pdbx_strand_id
1 'polypeptide(L)'
;MAQPWKTLATQSTDEGLLELRQRGARDFLITVGGLVLMNSLSSRSEVVLGQLGCQKLNQQRQPRVLVGGLGMGITLRAVLDALPAEAEVVVAELTPVVVEWCRGPLAELTDAAVNDLRVQVEIGDVADLVKRFGNDPSTLFDAVIYDLYKGPH
;
A
#
# COMPACT_ATOMS: atom_id res chain seq x y z
N MET A 1 30.41 6.38 -9.09
CA MET A 1 29.64 6.34 -10.35
C MET A 1 28.17 6.16 -10.01
N ALA A 2 27.26 6.91 -10.63
CA ALA A 2 25.82 6.69 -10.44
C ALA A 2 25.44 5.31 -11.00
N GLN A 3 24.83 4.46 -10.18
CA GLN A 3 24.35 3.17 -10.65
C GLN A 3 23.15 3.38 -11.60
N PRO A 4 23.06 2.66 -12.72
CA PRO A 4 21.90 2.75 -13.61
C PRO A 4 20.67 2.08 -12.97
N TRP A 5 19.48 2.49 -13.40
CA TRP A 5 18.25 1.78 -13.06
C TRP A 5 18.21 0.42 -13.76
N LYS A 6 17.85 -0.62 -13.02
CA LYS A 6 17.55 -1.95 -13.55
C LYS A 6 16.05 -2.21 -13.42
N THR A 7 15.38 -2.53 -14.52
CA THR A 7 13.99 -3.03 -14.47
C THR A 7 13.99 -4.44 -13.88
N LEU A 8 13.24 -4.62 -12.79
CA LEU A 8 13.07 -5.89 -12.10
C LEU A 8 11.85 -6.66 -12.61
N ALA A 9 10.76 -5.94 -12.88
CA ALA A 9 9.51 -6.53 -13.32
C ALA A 9 8.70 -5.52 -14.14
N THR A 10 7.81 -6.03 -14.98
CA THR A 10 6.92 -5.24 -15.84
C THR A 10 5.55 -5.88 -15.94
N GLN A 11 4.51 -5.07 -16.10
CA GLN A 11 3.14 -5.52 -16.34
C GLN A 11 2.45 -4.58 -17.32
N SER A 12 1.76 -5.10 -18.33
CA SER A 12 0.91 -4.28 -19.20
C SER A 12 -0.38 -3.92 -18.47
N THR A 13 -0.75 -2.65 -18.49
CA THR A 13 -2.04 -2.14 -18.00
C THR A 13 -2.69 -1.26 -19.07
N ASP A 14 -3.95 -0.88 -18.86
CA ASP A 14 -4.67 0.03 -19.76
C ASP A 14 -4.07 1.44 -19.78
N GLU A 15 -3.26 1.79 -18.77
CA GLU A 15 -2.57 3.08 -18.65
C GLU A 15 -1.15 3.07 -19.23
N GLY A 16 -0.67 1.89 -19.67
CA GLY A 16 0.65 1.69 -20.25
C GLY A 16 1.45 0.61 -19.54
N LEU A 17 2.76 0.57 -19.81
CA LEU A 17 3.65 -0.41 -19.19
C LEU A 17 3.95 0.02 -17.75
N LEU A 18 3.47 -0.75 -16.77
CA LEU A 18 3.86 -0.63 -15.38
C LEU A 18 5.21 -1.31 -15.17
N GLU A 19 6.16 -0.62 -14.54
CA GLU A 19 7.51 -1.13 -14.32
C GLU A 19 7.93 -0.92 -12.88
N LEU A 20 8.57 -1.95 -12.30
CA LEU A 20 9.35 -1.84 -11.08
C LEU A 20 10.83 -1.78 -11.44
N ARG A 21 11.50 -0.70 -11.04
CA ARG A 21 12.93 -0.49 -11.25
C ARG A 21 13.67 -0.34 -9.93
N GLN A 22 14.94 -0.75 -9.90
CA GLN A 22 15.79 -0.67 -8.72
C GLN A 22 17.16 -0.10 -9.08
N ARG A 23 17.74 0.65 -8.13
CA ARG A 23 19.11 1.15 -8.17
C ARG A 23 19.79 0.91 -6.81
N GLY A 24 20.78 0.04 -6.73
CA GLY A 24 21.34 -0.35 -5.44
C GLY A 24 20.32 -1.10 -4.57
N ALA A 25 20.53 -1.15 -3.26
CA ALA A 25 19.76 -2.05 -2.40
C ALA A 25 18.32 -1.57 -2.11
N ARG A 26 18.11 -0.27 -1.85
CA ARG A 26 16.84 0.26 -1.30
C ARG A 26 16.20 1.41 -2.10
N ASP A 27 16.74 1.76 -3.27
CA ASP A 27 16.18 2.79 -4.14
C ASP A 27 15.37 2.12 -5.25
N PHE A 28 14.05 2.29 -5.16
CA PHE A 28 13.07 1.70 -6.06
C PHE A 28 12.24 2.80 -6.73
N LEU A 29 11.78 2.50 -7.93
CA LEU A 29 10.94 3.38 -8.73
C LEU A 29 9.82 2.56 -9.35
N ILE A 30 8.57 3.02 -9.20
CA ILE A 30 7.44 2.50 -9.97
C ILE A 30 7.07 3.54 -11.02
N THR A 31 6.93 3.09 -12.27
CA THR A 31 6.51 3.94 -13.39
C THR A 31 5.38 3.29 -14.18
N VAL A 32 4.48 4.09 -14.77
CA VAL A 32 3.48 3.61 -15.73
C VAL A 32 3.56 4.42 -17.02
N GLY A 33 3.73 3.78 -18.17
CA GLY A 33 3.85 4.48 -19.46
C GLY A 33 4.96 5.55 -19.49
N GLY A 34 6.01 5.39 -18.68
CA GLY A 34 7.10 6.36 -18.52
C GLY A 34 6.85 7.48 -17.50
N LEU A 35 5.64 7.61 -16.96
CA LEU A 35 5.34 8.51 -15.84
C LEU A 35 5.85 7.89 -14.53
N VAL A 36 6.59 8.67 -13.73
CA VAL A 36 6.98 8.25 -12.38
C VAL A 36 5.77 8.35 -11.45
N LEU A 37 5.37 7.21 -10.86
CA LEU A 37 4.31 7.15 -9.86
C LEU A 37 4.87 7.40 -8.46
N MET A 38 5.93 6.68 -8.08
CA MET A 38 6.55 6.85 -6.76
C MET A 38 8.01 6.40 -6.71
N ASN A 39 8.76 6.94 -5.76
CA ASN A 39 10.16 6.61 -5.44
C ASN A 39 10.30 6.28 -3.95
N SER A 40 10.97 5.18 -3.61
CA SER A 40 11.08 4.71 -2.21
C SER A 40 11.80 5.68 -1.25
N LEU A 41 12.68 6.55 -1.77
CA LEU A 41 13.40 7.58 -1.00
C LEU A 41 12.53 8.81 -0.70
N SER A 42 11.43 8.99 -1.42
CA SER A 42 10.49 10.11 -1.24
C SER A 42 9.19 9.62 -0.59
N SER A 43 9.30 9.11 0.64
CA SER A 43 8.24 8.34 1.31
C SER A 43 7.64 9.02 2.56
N ARG A 44 7.98 10.28 2.79
CA ARG A 44 7.59 11.00 4.01
C ARG A 44 6.07 11.21 4.10
N SER A 45 5.41 11.46 2.96
CA SER A 45 3.96 11.63 2.88
C SER A 45 3.22 10.38 3.34
N GLU A 46 3.66 9.22 2.86
CA GLU A 46 3.11 7.90 3.11
C GLU A 46 3.22 7.53 4.59
N VAL A 47 4.39 7.81 5.18
CA VAL A 47 4.61 7.61 6.63
C VAL A 47 3.68 8.50 7.45
N VAL A 48 3.61 9.80 7.13
CA VAL A 48 2.75 10.74 7.88
C VAL A 48 1.27 10.41 7.69
N LEU A 49 0.86 10.00 6.49
CA LEU A 49 -0.51 9.62 6.17
C LEU A 49 -0.96 8.42 7.03
N GLY A 50 -0.16 7.36 7.08
CA GLY A 50 -0.45 6.19 7.93
C GLY A 50 -0.53 6.55 9.42
N GLN A 51 0.42 7.35 9.91
CA GLN A 51 0.44 7.79 11.32
C GLN A 51 -0.77 8.64 11.69
N LEU A 52 -1.13 9.63 10.85
CA LEU A 52 -2.26 10.52 11.11
C LEU A 52 -3.60 9.77 10.99
N GLY A 53 -3.71 8.86 10.02
CA GLY A 53 -4.91 8.02 9.86
C GLY A 53 -5.20 7.14 11.07
N CYS A 54 -4.15 6.71 11.80
CA CYS A 54 -4.28 5.82 12.96
C CYS A 54 -4.06 6.51 14.31
N GLN A 55 -3.84 7.83 14.36
CA GLN A 55 -3.39 8.54 15.58
C GLN A 55 -4.26 8.29 16.82
N LYS A 56 -5.57 8.10 16.64
CA LYS A 56 -6.54 7.88 17.73
C LYS A 56 -6.89 6.40 17.97
N LEU A 57 -6.34 5.49 17.17
CA LEU A 57 -6.73 4.08 17.17
C LEU A 57 -5.85 3.21 18.06
N ASN A 58 -4.67 3.69 18.48
CA ASN A 58 -3.76 2.95 19.35
C ASN A 58 -4.31 2.65 20.76
N GLN A 59 -5.37 3.35 21.18
CA GLN A 59 -6.08 3.12 22.44
C GLN A 59 -7.26 2.16 22.29
N GLN A 60 -7.64 1.81 21.05
CA GLN A 60 -8.70 0.85 20.79
C GLN A 60 -8.15 -0.57 20.85
N ARG A 61 -8.99 -1.51 21.29
CA ARG A 61 -8.55 -2.91 21.50
C ARG A 61 -8.31 -3.66 20.19
N GLN A 62 -9.17 -3.48 19.20
CA GLN A 62 -9.16 -4.22 17.93
C GLN A 62 -9.58 -3.28 16.79
N PRO A 63 -8.81 -2.22 16.50
CA PRO A 63 -9.17 -1.28 15.45
C PRO A 63 -9.10 -1.95 14.07
N ARG A 64 -10.04 -1.60 13.21
CA ARG A 64 -10.17 -2.12 11.85
C ARG A 64 -9.96 -1.01 10.83
N VAL A 65 -8.92 -1.10 10.02
CA VAL A 65 -8.49 -0.02 9.12
C VAL A 65 -8.52 -0.49 7.67
N LEU A 66 -9.05 0.35 6.78
CA LEU A 66 -8.95 0.17 5.34
C LEU A 66 -7.87 1.09 4.77
N VAL A 67 -6.93 0.52 4.02
CA VAL A 67 -5.94 1.25 3.22
C VAL A 67 -6.27 1.04 1.75
N GLY A 68 -6.64 2.12 1.05
CA GLY A 68 -6.84 2.13 -0.39
C GLY A 68 -5.54 2.45 -1.12
N GLY A 69 -5.09 1.51 -1.96
CA GLY A 69 -3.80 1.54 -2.63
C GLY A 69 -2.73 0.81 -1.82
N LEU A 70 -1.88 0.04 -2.49
CA LEU A 70 -0.71 -0.59 -1.86
C LEU A 70 0.59 0.10 -2.25
N GLY A 71 0.79 0.40 -3.55
CA GLY A 71 2.03 1.01 -4.05
C GLY A 71 3.27 0.21 -3.62
N MET A 72 4.20 0.86 -2.91
CA MET A 72 5.38 0.20 -2.33
C MET A 72 5.16 -0.38 -0.92
N GLY A 73 3.94 -0.29 -0.37
CA GLY A 73 3.57 -0.78 0.95
C GLY A 73 4.00 0.11 2.12
N ILE A 74 4.49 1.32 1.85
CA ILE A 74 5.04 2.22 2.88
C ILE A 74 3.94 2.74 3.81
N THR A 75 2.83 3.20 3.24
CA THR A 75 1.66 3.62 4.03
C THR A 75 1.14 2.47 4.87
N LEU A 76 1.05 1.26 4.31
CA LEU A 76 0.69 0.05 5.05
C LEU A 76 1.64 -0.20 6.24
N ARG A 77 2.96 -0.14 6.04
CA ARG A 77 3.93 -0.30 7.14
C ARG A 77 3.70 0.74 8.24
N ALA A 78 3.52 2.00 7.88
CA ALA A 78 3.26 3.08 8.83
C ALA A 78 1.95 2.89 9.60
N VAL A 79 0.90 2.39 8.95
CA VAL A 79 -0.36 1.98 9.59
C VAL A 79 -0.11 0.86 10.60
N LEU A 80 0.60 -0.20 10.19
CA LEU A 80 0.92 -1.34 11.05
C LEU A 80 1.77 -0.97 12.27
N ASP A 81 2.65 0.03 12.15
CA ASP A 81 3.45 0.57 13.26
C ASP A 81 2.62 1.40 14.25
N ALA A 82 1.53 2.02 13.78
CA ALA A 82 0.66 2.87 14.59
C ALA A 82 -0.48 2.10 15.28
N LEU A 83 -0.68 0.83 14.93
CA LEU A 83 -1.80 0.00 15.40
C LEU A 83 -1.33 -1.09 16.40
N PRO A 84 -2.21 -1.51 17.34
CA PRO A 84 -1.94 -2.62 18.24
C PRO A 84 -1.83 -3.97 17.50
N ALA A 85 -1.39 -5.01 18.21
CA ALA A 85 -1.16 -6.33 17.65
C ALA A 85 -2.46 -7.04 17.22
N GLU A 86 -3.58 -6.66 17.82
CA GLU A 86 -4.91 -7.22 17.58
C GLU A 86 -5.73 -6.42 16.54
N ALA A 87 -5.10 -5.47 15.85
CA ALA A 87 -5.72 -4.71 14.78
C ALA A 87 -5.96 -5.57 13.53
N GLU A 88 -6.92 -5.15 12.71
CA GLU A 88 -7.16 -5.69 11.38
C GLU A 88 -6.91 -4.60 10.34
N VAL A 89 -6.15 -4.91 9.30
CA VAL A 89 -5.87 -3.99 8.19
C VAL A 89 -6.28 -4.64 6.88
N VAL A 90 -7.28 -4.06 6.22
CA VAL A 90 -7.66 -4.44 4.87
C VAL A 90 -6.95 -3.51 3.90
N VAL A 91 -6.30 -4.06 2.88
CA VAL A 91 -5.69 -3.30 1.79
C VAL A 91 -6.48 -3.55 0.52
N ALA A 92 -6.96 -2.49 -0.12
CA ALA A 92 -7.56 -2.54 -1.44
C ALA A 92 -6.50 -2.22 -2.49
N GLU A 93 -6.19 -3.16 -3.38
CA GLU A 93 -5.24 -2.94 -4.48
C GLU A 93 -5.85 -3.40 -5.81
N LEU A 94 -5.82 -2.54 -6.81
CA LEU A 94 -6.39 -2.83 -8.13
C LEU A 94 -5.53 -3.83 -8.93
N THR A 95 -4.22 -3.77 -8.73
CA THR A 95 -3.25 -4.45 -9.60
C THR A 95 -2.56 -5.60 -8.84
N PRO A 96 -2.91 -6.87 -9.11
CA PRO A 96 -2.34 -8.03 -8.40
C PRO A 96 -0.81 -8.06 -8.37
N VAL A 97 -0.16 -7.63 -9.46
CA VAL A 97 1.31 -7.65 -9.57
C VAL A 97 1.99 -6.75 -8.53
N VAL A 98 1.33 -5.67 -8.08
CA VAL A 98 1.86 -4.76 -7.05
C VAL A 98 1.94 -5.48 -5.70
N VAL A 99 0.96 -6.34 -5.41
CA VAL A 99 0.96 -7.20 -4.22
C VAL A 99 2.11 -8.20 -4.28
N GLU A 100 2.33 -8.83 -5.43
CA GLU A 100 3.45 -9.74 -5.64
C GLU A 100 4.81 -9.04 -5.46
N TRP A 101 4.93 -7.79 -5.92
CA TRP A 101 6.14 -7.00 -5.71
C TRP A 101 6.39 -6.71 -4.23
N CYS A 102 5.35 -6.35 -3.48
CA CYS A 102 5.41 -6.15 -2.02
C CYS A 102 5.77 -7.44 -1.26
N ARG A 103 5.40 -8.61 -1.78
CA ARG A 103 5.78 -9.92 -1.22
C ARG A 103 7.20 -10.34 -1.60
N GLY A 104 7.74 -9.83 -2.70
CA GLY A 104 9.05 -10.19 -3.24
C GLY A 104 10.04 -9.01 -3.17
N PRO A 105 10.39 -8.38 -4.31
CA PRO A 105 11.48 -7.41 -4.39
C PRO A 105 11.35 -6.18 -3.47
N LEU A 106 10.13 -5.82 -3.05
CA LEU A 106 9.87 -4.70 -2.15
C LEU A 106 9.72 -5.12 -0.68
N ALA A 107 9.76 -6.41 -0.35
CA ALA A 107 9.50 -6.90 1.00
C ALA A 107 10.46 -6.28 2.04
N GLU A 108 11.75 -6.18 1.73
CA GLU A 108 12.74 -5.56 2.64
C GLU A 108 12.50 -4.07 2.88
N LEU A 109 11.79 -3.37 1.99
CA LEU A 109 11.50 -1.95 2.15
C LEU A 109 10.56 -1.70 3.32
N THR A 110 9.63 -2.63 3.55
CA THR A 110 8.49 -2.49 4.48
C THR A 110 8.46 -3.58 5.54
N ASP A 111 9.58 -4.29 5.74
CA ASP A 111 9.67 -5.45 6.65
C ASP A 111 8.56 -6.47 6.41
N ALA A 112 8.34 -6.76 5.11
CA ALA A 112 7.30 -7.63 4.59
C ALA A 112 5.89 -7.29 5.10
N ALA A 113 5.55 -5.99 5.23
CA ALA A 113 4.26 -5.51 5.76
C ALA A 113 3.02 -6.24 5.19
N VAL A 114 3.02 -6.55 3.90
CA VAL A 114 1.92 -7.25 3.22
C VAL A 114 1.68 -8.69 3.71
N ASN A 115 2.67 -9.27 4.41
CA ASN A 115 2.62 -10.61 5.00
C ASN A 115 2.35 -10.59 6.51
N ASP A 116 2.15 -9.41 7.12
CA ASP A 116 1.76 -9.29 8.52
C ASP A 116 0.41 -10.00 8.73
N LEU A 117 0.26 -10.76 9.82
CA LEU A 117 -0.94 -11.55 10.12
C LEU A 117 -2.20 -10.70 10.28
N ARG A 118 -2.02 -9.40 10.56
CA ARG A 118 -3.12 -8.42 10.65
C ARG A 118 -3.64 -7.99 9.28
N VAL A 119 -2.94 -8.31 8.19
CA VAL A 119 -3.21 -7.78 6.85
C VAL A 119 -4.00 -8.76 6.00
N GLN A 120 -5.12 -8.26 5.45
CA GLN A 120 -5.86 -8.91 4.38
C GLN A 120 -5.79 -8.03 3.13
N VAL A 121 -5.28 -8.58 2.03
CA VAL A 121 -5.27 -7.89 0.74
C VAL A 121 -6.47 -8.33 -0.08
N GLU A 122 -7.26 -7.37 -0.52
CA GLU A 122 -8.41 -7.54 -1.40
C GLU A 122 -8.07 -6.92 -2.76
N ILE A 123 -8.16 -7.73 -3.82
CA ILE A 123 -7.97 -7.24 -5.18
C ILE A 123 -9.27 -6.61 -5.66
N GLY A 124 -9.26 -5.29 -5.88
CA GLY A 124 -10.44 -4.56 -6.36
C GLY A 124 -10.38 -3.06 -6.07
N ASP A 125 -11.39 -2.35 -6.57
CA ASP A 125 -11.54 -0.92 -6.32
C ASP A 125 -11.94 -0.67 -4.86
N VAL A 126 -11.27 0.29 -4.23
CA VAL A 126 -11.55 0.66 -2.84
C VAL A 126 -12.97 1.20 -2.65
N ALA A 127 -13.56 1.87 -3.65
CA ALA A 127 -14.94 2.33 -3.60
C ALA A 127 -15.93 1.17 -3.44
N ASP A 128 -15.70 0.06 -4.15
CA ASP A 128 -16.56 -1.11 -4.07
C ASP A 128 -16.40 -1.82 -2.72
N LEU A 129 -15.18 -1.82 -2.17
CA LEU A 129 -14.94 -2.31 -0.81
C LEU A 129 -15.66 -1.46 0.24
N VAL A 130 -15.55 -0.13 0.15
CA VAL A 130 -16.23 0.78 1.07
C VAL A 130 -17.74 0.60 0.99
N LYS A 131 -18.32 0.47 -0.21
CA LYS A 131 -19.76 0.16 -0.38
C LYS A 131 -20.12 -1.17 0.24
N ARG A 132 -19.34 -2.23 -0.03
CA ARG A 132 -19.59 -3.60 0.46
C ARG A 132 -19.59 -3.66 1.98
N PHE A 133 -18.53 -3.15 2.62
CA PHE A 133 -18.37 -3.18 4.07
C PHE A 133 -19.25 -2.14 4.78
N GLY A 134 -19.48 -0.98 4.18
CA GLY A 134 -20.33 0.07 4.74
C GLY A 134 -21.80 -0.30 4.89
N ASN A 135 -22.27 -1.33 4.17
CA ASN A 135 -23.65 -1.82 4.26
C ASN A 135 -23.88 -2.80 5.43
N ASP A 136 -22.83 -3.28 6.09
CA ASP A 136 -22.92 -4.17 7.25
C ASP A 136 -22.25 -3.53 8.48
N PRO A 137 -23.03 -3.13 9.51
CA PRO A 137 -22.49 -2.53 10.73
C PRO A 137 -21.43 -3.37 11.44
N SER A 138 -21.42 -4.69 11.27
CA SER A 138 -20.43 -5.59 11.86
C SER A 138 -19.06 -5.55 11.16
N THR A 139 -18.98 -4.88 10.00
CA THR A 139 -17.77 -4.81 9.16
C THR A 139 -17.29 -3.38 8.90
N LEU A 140 -17.72 -2.43 9.73
CA LEU A 140 -17.25 -1.05 9.63
C LEU A 140 -15.74 -0.93 9.91
N PHE A 141 -15.16 0.14 9.38
CA PHE A 141 -13.76 0.52 9.62
C PHE A 141 -13.72 1.70 10.58
N ASP A 142 -12.77 1.69 11.51
CA ASP A 142 -12.47 2.80 12.41
C ASP A 142 -11.68 3.92 11.69
N ALA A 143 -10.96 3.56 10.62
CA ALA A 143 -10.34 4.51 9.70
C ALA A 143 -10.32 3.98 8.26
N VAL A 144 -10.43 4.91 7.32
CA VAL A 144 -10.23 4.67 5.88
C VAL A 144 -9.17 5.64 5.39
N ILE A 145 -8.08 5.11 4.84
CA ILE A 145 -6.91 5.86 4.38
C ILE A 145 -6.79 5.66 2.88
N TYR A 146 -6.88 6.74 2.10
CA TYR A 146 -6.69 6.69 0.65
C TYR A 146 -5.29 7.18 0.28
N ASP A 147 -4.48 6.27 -0.26
CA ASP A 147 -3.16 6.55 -0.80
C ASP A 147 -3.10 6.12 -2.27
N LEU A 148 -3.77 6.92 -3.10
CA LEU A 148 -4.01 6.61 -4.50
C LEU A 148 -3.42 7.70 -5.40
N TYR A 149 -2.74 7.30 -6.48
CA TYR A 149 -2.27 8.27 -7.48
C TYR A 149 -3.40 8.80 -8.38
N LYS A 150 -4.47 8.01 -8.54
CA LYS A 150 -5.74 8.39 -9.17
C LYS A 150 -6.87 8.02 -8.22
N GLY A 151 -7.82 8.93 -8.07
CA GLY A 151 -8.95 8.73 -7.16
C GLY A 151 -9.77 7.48 -7.50
N PRO A 152 -10.59 7.01 -6.54
CA PRO A 152 -11.41 5.82 -6.73
C PRO A 152 -12.46 6.02 -7.83
N HIS A 153 -12.93 4.92 -8.44
CA HIS A 153 -13.86 4.93 -9.57
C HIS A 153 -15.30 4.52 -9.20
#